data_AF-A0AAX6GVZ7-F1
#
_entry.id   AF-A0AAX6GVZ7-F1
#
_cell.length_a   1.000
_cell.length_b   1.000
_cell.length_c   1.000
_cell.angle_alpha   90.00
_cell.angle_beta   90.00
_cell.angle_gamma   90.00
#
_symmetry.space_group_name_H-M   'P 1'
#
loop_
_entity.id
_entity.type
_entity.pdbx_description
1 polymer ?
#
loop_
_entity_poly.entity_id
_entity_poly.type
_entity_poly.pdbx_seq_one_letter_code
_entity_poly.pdbx_strand_id
1 'polypeptide(L)'
;MALCLSSSAAAAQKDMVPYPSSVAPDPIASSPVAILSKCTICPDQKSTLGDLKLSVSDLPMLSCQYIQKGLFLPAPQVPAHSAVGLLKKSLSRALSFFPPLAGRLCTDPDGAIYISCNDAGVEFSHAVAPALSVPQLLPKGADVPWAVRSLFVLDGAVSYQGHYRPLAAFQVTELGDGAVFVGSTVNHAVVDGTSFWNFFNAWAELSRAHDAQLLRLSRHPDLRRNFFGESEAVLRFPDGKGPEVTFPVNAPLRERILHFSREAIQELKSKANYRPKTSIATNDRVSEIYGKQVHDQKEAAAAAAAEQQEEIPISSFQALCAQLWISVTRARTSLDASQPTTFRMAVNCRHRVVPNVDRLYFGNAIQSIPTTTVVDKVRSNGLAWAARLLHRGWWATATRR
;
A
#
# COMPACT_ATOMS: atom_id res chain seq x y z
N MET A 1 5.51 4.69 -2.42
CA MET A 1 5.30 3.66 -1.38
C MET A 1 4.54 4.33 -0.26
N ALA A 2 3.24 4.04 -0.09
CA ALA A 2 2.47 4.58 1.03
C ALA A 2 2.69 3.66 2.23
N LEU A 3 3.28 4.18 3.30
CA LEU A 3 3.45 3.48 4.56
C LEU A 3 2.42 4.05 5.53
N CYS A 4 1.42 3.25 5.91
CA CYS A 4 0.47 3.62 6.95
C CYS A 4 1.06 3.22 8.31
N LEU A 5 1.34 4.20 9.16
CA LEU A 5 1.77 3.99 10.54
C LEU A 5 0.58 4.22 11.47
N SER A 6 -0.17 3.17 11.78
CA SER A 6 -1.20 3.22 12.82
C SER A 6 -0.61 2.71 14.14
N SER A 7 -0.54 3.54 15.18
CA SER A 7 -0.48 3.02 16.54
C SER A 7 -1.91 2.79 17.03
N SER A 8 -2.23 1.56 17.43
CA SER A 8 -3.34 1.37 18.35
C SER A 8 -2.88 1.85 19.72
N ALA A 9 -3.40 2.99 20.17
CA ALA A 9 -3.40 3.34 21.58
C ALA A 9 -4.74 2.88 22.13
N ALA A 10 -4.81 1.65 22.64
CA ALA A 10 -5.88 1.27 23.53
C ALA A 10 -5.55 1.84 24.92
N ALA A 11 -6.50 2.63 25.45
CA ALA A 11 -6.63 3.13 26.82
C ALA A 11 -6.08 4.52 27.19
N ALA A 12 -6.93 5.20 27.99
CA ALA A 12 -6.77 6.41 28.80
C ALA A 12 -6.79 7.77 28.09
N GLN A 13 -8.00 8.17 27.68
CA GLN A 13 -8.35 9.56 27.37
C GLN A 13 -8.68 10.30 28.68
N LYS A 14 -7.67 10.88 29.34
CA LYS A 14 -7.86 11.95 30.32
C LYS A 14 -6.74 12.98 30.13
N ASP A 15 -7.18 14.21 29.89
CA ASP A 15 -6.41 15.45 29.98
C ASP A 15 -5.26 15.61 28.97
N MET A 16 -5.61 15.94 27.73
CA MET A 16 -4.68 16.57 26.79
C MET A 16 -5.20 17.97 26.44
N VAL A 17 -4.41 18.98 26.81
CA VAL A 17 -4.58 20.40 26.48
C VAL A 17 -4.76 20.54 24.95
N PRO A 18 -5.73 21.33 24.45
CA PRO A 18 -5.93 21.48 23.01
C PRO A 18 -4.69 22.11 22.37
N TYR A 19 -4.00 21.35 21.52
CA TYR A 19 -3.05 21.90 20.56
C TYR A 19 -3.82 22.82 19.61
N PRO A 20 -3.24 23.98 19.21
CA PRO A 20 -3.88 24.86 18.25
C PRO A 20 -4.18 24.06 16.98
N SER A 21 -5.47 23.99 16.66
CA SER A 21 -6.01 23.35 15.48
C SER A 21 -5.19 23.79 14.27
N SER A 22 -4.60 22.83 13.55
CA SER A 22 -4.32 23.05 12.13
C SER A 22 -5.66 23.43 11.52
N VAL A 23 -5.74 24.69 11.08
CA VAL A 23 -6.92 25.36 10.50
C VAL A 23 -7.85 24.34 9.86
N ALA A 24 -8.96 24.03 10.54
CA ALA A 24 -10.10 23.43 9.86
C ALA A 24 -10.48 24.41 8.75
N PRO A 25 -10.64 23.97 7.49
CA PRO A 25 -11.01 24.89 6.43
C PRO A 25 -12.34 25.56 6.80
N ASP A 26 -12.44 26.86 6.52
CA ASP A 26 -13.70 27.57 6.54
C ASP A 26 -14.73 26.76 5.73
N PRO A 27 -15.92 26.45 6.27
CA PRO A 27 -16.94 25.66 5.59
C PRO A 27 -17.55 26.37 4.36
N ILE A 28 -16.96 27.48 3.92
CA ILE A 28 -17.40 28.35 2.81
C ILE A 28 -16.39 28.36 1.64
N ALA A 29 -15.16 27.83 1.81
CA ALA A 29 -14.22 27.77 0.69
C ALA A 29 -14.68 26.72 -0.33
N SER A 30 -15.13 27.16 -1.51
CA SER A 30 -15.46 26.27 -2.62
C SER A 30 -14.28 25.34 -2.92
N SER A 31 -14.55 24.05 -3.19
CA SER A 31 -13.51 23.11 -3.62
C SER A 31 -12.66 23.74 -4.75
N PRO A 32 -11.31 23.72 -4.66
CA PRO A 32 -10.43 24.27 -5.69
C PRO A 32 -10.51 23.48 -7.00
N VAL A 33 -11.24 22.35 -7.00
CA VAL A 33 -11.48 21.47 -8.13
C VAL A 33 -12.93 21.62 -8.58
N ALA A 34 -13.13 22.01 -9.83
CA ALA A 34 -14.43 22.07 -10.49
C ALA A 34 -14.61 20.88 -11.44
N ILE A 35 -15.69 20.11 -11.24
CA ILE A 35 -16.02 18.97 -12.11
C ILE A 35 -16.66 19.49 -13.40
N LEU A 36 -16.05 19.21 -14.54
CA LEU A 36 -16.56 19.55 -15.87
C LEU A 36 -17.55 18.52 -16.39
N SER A 37 -17.25 17.23 -16.19
CA SER A 37 -18.16 16.15 -16.56
C SER A 37 -18.00 14.95 -15.64
N LYS A 38 -19.08 14.20 -15.46
CA LYS A 38 -19.12 12.93 -14.73
C LYS A 38 -19.92 11.92 -15.53
N CYS A 39 -19.41 10.70 -15.66
CA CYS A 39 -20.08 9.62 -16.38
C CYS A 39 -19.73 8.24 -15.81
N THR A 40 -20.56 7.25 -16.10
CA THR A 40 -20.24 5.84 -15.85
C THR A 40 -19.54 5.26 -17.07
N ILE A 41 -18.41 4.59 -16.87
CA ILE A 41 -17.70 3.85 -17.92
C ILE A 41 -17.93 2.36 -17.69
N CYS A 42 -18.61 1.72 -18.65
CA CYS A 42 -18.82 0.27 -18.67
C CYS A 42 -17.74 -0.42 -19.52
N PRO A 43 -17.52 -1.73 -19.31
CA PRO A 43 -16.74 -2.57 -20.23
C PRO A 43 -17.23 -2.45 -21.68
N ASP A 44 -16.32 -2.48 -22.65
CA ASP A 44 -16.67 -2.47 -24.07
C ASP A 44 -17.14 -3.84 -24.61
N GLN A 45 -16.95 -4.88 -23.81
CA GLN A 45 -17.40 -6.24 -24.07
C GLN A 45 -18.11 -6.76 -22.84
N LYS A 46 -19.23 -7.46 -23.06
CA LYS A 46 -20.00 -8.08 -21.98
C LYS A 46 -19.12 -9.11 -21.25
N SER A 47 -19.08 -9.03 -19.92
CA SER A 47 -18.36 -10.01 -19.11
C SER A 47 -18.93 -11.41 -19.33
N THR A 48 -18.05 -12.37 -19.58
CA THR A 48 -18.36 -13.81 -19.52
C THR A 48 -17.95 -14.41 -18.18
N LEU A 49 -17.35 -13.61 -17.29
CA LEU A 49 -16.94 -14.03 -15.96
C LEU A 49 -18.16 -14.06 -15.04
N GLY A 50 -18.36 -15.20 -14.38
CA GLY A 50 -19.38 -15.33 -13.34
C GLY A 50 -19.04 -14.55 -12.06
N ASP A 51 -19.87 -14.75 -11.06
CA ASP A 51 -19.68 -14.18 -9.74
C ASP A 51 -18.39 -14.71 -9.08
N LEU A 52 -17.60 -13.80 -8.48
CA LEU A 52 -16.34 -14.13 -7.82
C LEU A 52 -16.50 -14.04 -6.29
N LYS A 53 -16.54 -15.18 -5.62
CA LYS A 53 -16.47 -15.21 -4.15
C LYS A 53 -15.19 -14.55 -3.67
N LEU A 54 -15.29 -13.72 -2.63
CA LEU A 54 -14.11 -13.11 -2.01
C LEU A 54 -13.25 -14.19 -1.37
N SER A 55 -11.93 -14.12 -1.58
CA SER A 55 -10.98 -15.04 -0.95
C SER A 55 -10.74 -14.64 0.52
N VAL A 56 -10.16 -15.55 1.32
CA VAL A 56 -9.81 -15.26 2.74
C VAL A 56 -8.92 -14.03 2.90
N SER A 57 -8.11 -13.69 1.90
CA SER A 57 -7.24 -12.50 1.92
C SER A 57 -7.98 -11.22 1.51
N ASP A 58 -9.13 -11.33 0.83
CA ASP A 58 -9.97 -10.19 0.47
C ASP A 58 -10.88 -9.77 1.64
N LEU A 59 -11.40 -10.74 2.41
CA LEU A 59 -12.39 -10.52 3.47
C LEU A 59 -11.98 -9.47 4.52
N PRO A 60 -10.74 -9.48 5.08
CA PRO A 60 -10.32 -8.48 6.06
C PRO A 60 -10.28 -7.05 5.51
N MET A 61 -10.26 -6.89 4.18
CA MET A 61 -10.24 -5.58 3.54
C MET A 61 -11.62 -4.93 3.48
N LEU A 62 -12.70 -5.66 3.78
CA LEU A 62 -14.07 -5.11 3.81
C LEU A 62 -14.22 -3.93 4.79
N SER A 63 -13.45 -3.90 5.88
CA SER A 63 -13.42 -2.79 6.85
C SER A 63 -12.41 -1.70 6.50
N CYS A 64 -11.64 -1.85 5.43
CA CYS A 64 -10.65 -0.87 4.99
C CYS A 64 -11.26 0.16 4.03
N GLN A 65 -10.73 1.38 4.05
CA GLN A 65 -11.02 2.37 3.03
C GLN A 65 -10.57 1.90 1.65
N TYR A 66 -11.23 2.41 0.60
CA TYR A 66 -10.77 2.29 -0.77
C TYR A 66 -9.34 2.82 -0.88
N ILE A 67 -8.49 2.15 -1.65
CA ILE A 67 -7.14 2.64 -1.91
C ILE A 67 -7.21 3.84 -2.85
N GLN A 68 -6.48 4.90 -2.52
CA GLN A 68 -6.26 6.03 -3.40
C GLN A 68 -4.84 6.01 -3.97
N LYS A 69 -4.74 6.21 -5.28
CA LYS A 69 -3.47 6.29 -6.03
C LYS A 69 -3.60 7.33 -7.11
N GLY A 70 -2.64 8.25 -7.18
CA GLY A 70 -2.65 9.34 -8.13
C GLY A 70 -1.32 9.48 -8.86
N LEU A 71 -1.36 9.93 -10.10
CA LEU A 71 -0.18 10.29 -10.90
C LEU A 71 -0.30 11.73 -11.38
N PHE A 72 0.78 12.49 -11.19
CA PHE A 72 0.98 13.77 -11.86
C PHE A 72 1.69 13.53 -13.18
N LEU A 73 1.08 13.99 -14.26
CA LEU A 73 1.58 13.87 -15.62
C LEU A 73 1.84 15.27 -16.17
N PRO A 74 2.87 15.44 -17.02
CA PRO A 74 3.09 16.70 -17.70
C PRO A 74 1.90 17.04 -18.60
N ALA A 75 1.85 18.28 -19.07
CA ALA A 75 0.83 18.73 -20.01
C ALA A 75 0.77 17.79 -21.23
N PRO A 76 -0.43 17.32 -21.62
CA PRO A 76 -0.58 16.44 -22.77
C PRO A 76 -0.18 17.19 -24.05
N GLN A 77 0.39 16.47 -25.01
CA GLN A 77 0.74 17.00 -26.33
C GLN A 77 -0.48 17.13 -27.27
N VAL A 78 -1.67 16.79 -26.77
CA VAL A 78 -2.94 16.83 -27.48
C VAL A 78 -3.95 17.64 -26.66
N PRO A 79 -4.99 18.20 -27.28
CA PRO A 79 -6.05 18.89 -26.54
C PRO A 79 -6.64 18.02 -25.42
N ALA A 80 -6.98 18.64 -24.29
CA ALA A 80 -7.45 17.93 -23.11
C ALA A 80 -8.68 17.06 -23.37
N HIS A 81 -9.64 17.55 -24.17
CA HIS A 81 -10.83 16.78 -24.55
C HIS A 81 -10.46 15.48 -25.31
N SER A 82 -9.45 15.52 -26.17
CA SER A 82 -8.95 14.35 -26.90
C SER A 82 -8.25 13.37 -25.96
N ALA A 83 -7.42 13.87 -25.04
CA ALA A 83 -6.76 13.04 -24.03
C ALA A 83 -7.79 12.33 -23.13
N VAL A 84 -8.80 13.06 -22.62
CA VAL A 84 -9.88 12.51 -21.81
C VAL A 84 -10.72 11.50 -22.60
N GLY A 85 -11.02 11.79 -23.87
CA GLY A 85 -11.74 10.86 -24.75
C GLY A 85 -10.98 9.55 -24.97
N LEU A 86 -9.66 9.62 -25.16
CA LEU A 86 -8.79 8.45 -25.28
C LEU A 86 -8.78 7.64 -23.97
N LEU A 87 -8.61 8.31 -22.83
CA LEU A 87 -8.60 7.67 -21.51
C LEU A 87 -9.92 6.96 -21.20
N LYS A 88 -11.07 7.55 -21.56
CA LYS A 88 -12.39 6.92 -21.39
C LYS A 88 -12.52 5.65 -22.25
N LYS A 89 -12.12 5.71 -23.52
CA LYS A 89 -12.17 4.57 -24.45
C LYS A 89 -11.25 3.43 -23.99
N SER A 90 -10.00 3.74 -23.67
CA SER A 90 -9.04 2.73 -23.19
C SER A 90 -9.42 2.16 -21.82
N LEU A 91 -10.08 2.94 -20.96
CA LEU A 91 -10.61 2.47 -19.68
C LEU A 91 -11.74 1.47 -19.91
N SER A 92 -12.70 1.80 -20.78
CA SER A 92 -13.80 0.89 -21.16
C SER A 92 -13.24 -0.45 -21.67
N ARG A 93 -12.20 -0.41 -22.51
CA ARG A 93 -11.49 -1.61 -22.96
C ARG A 93 -10.79 -2.36 -21.82
N ALA A 94 -10.08 -1.64 -20.94
CA ALA A 94 -9.38 -2.25 -19.82
C ALA A 94 -10.37 -3.00 -18.91
N LEU A 95 -11.55 -2.42 -18.64
CA LEU A 95 -12.56 -3.06 -17.79
C LEU A 95 -13.07 -4.39 -18.36
N SER A 96 -13.05 -4.60 -19.68
CA SER A 96 -13.37 -5.90 -20.29
C SER A 96 -12.35 -7.00 -19.92
N PHE A 97 -11.10 -6.63 -19.65
CA PHE A 97 -10.08 -7.55 -19.13
C PHE A 97 -10.09 -7.66 -17.59
N PHE A 98 -10.69 -6.68 -16.91
CA PHE A 98 -10.80 -6.64 -15.45
C PHE A 98 -12.27 -6.48 -15.00
N PRO A 99 -13.18 -7.41 -15.35
CA PRO A 99 -14.60 -7.30 -15.01
C PRO A 99 -14.91 -7.01 -13.53
N PRO A 100 -14.16 -7.51 -12.53
CA PRO A 100 -14.47 -7.26 -11.13
C PRO A 100 -14.48 -5.77 -10.75
N LEU A 101 -13.74 -4.92 -11.46
CA LEU A 101 -13.74 -3.47 -11.18
C LEU A 101 -15.04 -2.79 -11.62
N ALA A 102 -15.70 -3.31 -12.66
CA ALA A 102 -16.98 -2.81 -13.16
C ALA A 102 -18.19 -3.49 -12.48
N GLY A 103 -17.95 -4.40 -11.54
CA GLY A 103 -19.00 -5.13 -10.81
C GLY A 103 -19.55 -4.40 -9.58
N ARG A 104 -20.26 -5.14 -8.73
CA ARG A 104 -20.70 -4.72 -7.38
C ARG A 104 -20.47 -5.83 -6.37
N LEU A 105 -20.33 -5.49 -5.09
CA LEU A 105 -20.40 -6.51 -4.03
C LEU A 105 -21.84 -6.96 -3.86
N CYS A 106 -22.02 -8.25 -3.62
CA CYS A 106 -23.28 -8.87 -3.29
C CYS A 106 -23.06 -9.83 -2.12
N THR A 107 -24.12 -10.08 -1.36
CA THR A 107 -24.16 -11.08 -0.29
C THR A 107 -25.23 -12.09 -0.64
N ASP A 108 -24.87 -13.38 -0.72
CA ASP A 108 -25.85 -14.45 -0.99
C ASP A 108 -26.70 -14.77 0.26
N PRO A 109 -27.78 -15.57 0.15
CA PRO A 109 -28.60 -15.97 1.31
C PRO A 109 -27.83 -16.70 2.41
N ASP A 110 -26.75 -17.39 2.05
CA ASP A 110 -25.88 -18.08 3.01
C ASP A 110 -24.93 -17.10 3.73
N GLY A 111 -24.86 -15.85 3.28
CA GLY A 111 -24.08 -14.76 3.87
C GLY A 111 -22.70 -14.58 3.24
N ALA A 112 -22.35 -15.34 2.20
CA ALA A 112 -21.06 -15.20 1.54
C ALA A 112 -21.05 -13.94 0.67
N ILE A 113 -19.97 -13.17 0.79
CA ILE A 113 -19.78 -11.95 0.01
C ILE A 113 -18.98 -12.27 -1.25
N TYR A 114 -19.47 -11.78 -2.38
CA TYR A 114 -18.87 -11.99 -3.69
C TYR A 114 -18.94 -10.72 -4.54
N ILE A 115 -18.15 -10.69 -5.60
CA ILE A 115 -18.19 -9.65 -6.62
C ILE A 115 -19.05 -10.16 -7.77
N SER A 116 -20.19 -9.53 -8.00
CA SER A 116 -20.97 -9.77 -9.21
C SER A 116 -20.38 -8.98 -10.37
N CYS A 117 -19.83 -9.68 -11.37
CA CYS A 117 -19.22 -9.09 -12.56
C CYS A 117 -20.30 -8.68 -13.58
N ASN A 118 -21.19 -7.78 -13.15
CA ASN A 118 -22.44 -7.42 -13.84
C ASN A 118 -22.33 -6.22 -14.79
N ASP A 119 -21.12 -5.81 -15.16
CA ASP A 119 -20.84 -4.70 -16.08
C ASP A 119 -21.46 -3.34 -15.67
N ALA A 120 -21.83 -3.15 -14.39
CA ALA A 120 -22.41 -1.91 -13.85
C ALA A 120 -21.49 -0.68 -13.93
N GLY A 121 -20.24 -0.87 -14.34
CA GLY A 121 -19.27 0.17 -14.68
C GLY A 121 -18.63 0.86 -13.47
N VAL A 122 -17.73 1.78 -13.80
CA VAL A 122 -16.94 2.59 -12.86
C VAL A 122 -17.32 4.07 -12.98
N GLU A 123 -17.12 4.84 -11.92
CA GLU A 123 -17.28 6.30 -11.99
C GLU A 123 -16.07 6.94 -12.66
N PHE A 124 -16.30 7.86 -13.60
CA PHE A 124 -15.25 8.66 -14.22
C PHE A 124 -15.63 10.15 -14.19
N SER A 125 -14.74 10.97 -13.65
CA SER A 125 -14.88 12.41 -13.56
C SER A 125 -13.76 13.12 -14.32
N HIS A 126 -14.10 14.15 -15.08
CA HIS A 126 -13.15 15.09 -15.67
C HIS A 126 -13.34 16.45 -14.98
N ALA A 127 -12.24 17.02 -14.50
CA ALA A 127 -12.24 18.20 -13.66
C ALA A 127 -11.11 19.16 -14.05
N VAL A 128 -11.21 20.39 -13.55
CA VAL A 128 -10.19 21.44 -13.67
C VAL A 128 -9.91 22.04 -12.30
N ALA A 129 -8.67 22.45 -12.07
CA ALA A 129 -8.23 23.13 -10.87
C ALA A 129 -7.22 24.25 -11.24
N PRO A 130 -7.69 25.36 -11.85
CA PRO A 130 -6.80 26.40 -12.38
C PRO A 130 -6.00 27.13 -11.29
N ALA A 131 -6.42 27.05 -10.02
CA ALA A 131 -5.71 27.63 -8.88
C ALA A 131 -4.62 26.73 -8.29
N LEU A 132 -4.47 25.49 -8.79
CA LEU A 132 -3.54 24.50 -8.28
C LEU A 132 -2.46 24.18 -9.32
N SER A 133 -1.25 23.84 -8.85
CA SER A 133 -0.11 23.42 -9.65
C SER A 133 0.63 22.28 -8.96
N VAL A 134 1.47 21.55 -9.70
CA VAL A 134 2.26 20.44 -9.15
C VAL A 134 3.14 20.88 -7.98
N PRO A 135 3.88 22.00 -8.02
CA PRO A 135 4.71 22.44 -6.90
C PRO A 135 3.90 22.76 -5.63
N GLN A 136 2.67 23.26 -5.78
CA GLN A 136 1.77 23.52 -4.65
C GLN A 136 1.19 22.23 -4.05
N LEU A 137 0.97 21.20 -4.88
CA LEU A 137 0.39 19.92 -4.46
C LEU A 137 1.44 18.92 -3.95
N LEU A 138 2.70 19.06 -4.39
CA LEU A 138 3.84 18.26 -3.96
C LEU A 138 4.96 19.11 -3.34
N PRO A 139 4.68 19.90 -2.30
CA PRO A 139 5.72 20.68 -1.64
C PRO A 139 6.76 19.77 -0.99
N LYS A 140 8.04 20.11 -1.13
CA LYS A 140 9.14 19.33 -0.55
C LYS A 140 9.12 19.44 0.97
N GLY A 141 9.02 18.31 1.66
CA GLY A 141 9.20 18.23 3.11
C GLY A 141 8.12 18.95 3.92
N ALA A 142 6.94 19.18 3.34
CA ALA A 142 5.81 19.82 4.00
C ALA A 142 4.66 18.82 4.22
N ASP A 143 3.63 19.27 4.93
CA ASP A 143 2.41 18.49 5.12
C ASP A 143 1.66 18.36 3.79
N VAL A 144 0.91 17.27 3.62
CA VAL A 144 0.11 17.05 2.41
C VAL A 144 -0.94 18.17 2.32
N PRO A 145 -0.95 18.97 1.24
CA PRO A 145 -1.95 20.01 1.07
C PRO A 145 -3.35 19.40 1.06
N TRP A 146 -4.30 20.02 1.77
CA TRP A 146 -5.68 19.53 1.84
C TRP A 146 -6.31 19.36 0.45
N ALA A 147 -5.95 20.22 -0.49
CA ALA A 147 -6.41 20.21 -1.87
C ALA A 147 -6.10 18.89 -2.60
N VAL A 148 -5.12 18.11 -2.15
CA VAL A 148 -4.84 16.77 -2.70
C VAL A 148 -6.04 15.85 -2.54
N ARG A 149 -6.81 15.96 -1.44
CA ARG A 149 -8.01 15.13 -1.21
C ARG A 149 -9.10 15.43 -2.24
N SER A 150 -9.24 16.70 -2.65
CA SER A 150 -10.20 17.12 -3.69
C SER A 150 -9.88 16.57 -5.08
N LEU A 151 -8.69 15.98 -5.29
CA LEU A 151 -8.30 15.34 -6.55
C LEU A 151 -8.79 13.89 -6.67
N PHE A 152 -9.41 13.35 -5.61
CA PHE A 152 -9.97 12.00 -5.58
C PHE A 152 -11.48 12.02 -5.42
N VAL A 153 -12.14 11.13 -6.14
CA VAL A 153 -13.55 10.81 -5.96
C VAL A 153 -13.71 9.66 -4.95
N LEU A 154 -14.88 9.55 -4.33
CA LEU A 154 -15.18 8.55 -3.30
C LEU A 154 -14.23 8.56 -2.10
N ASP A 155 -13.74 9.75 -1.71
CA ASP A 155 -12.89 9.89 -0.53
C ASP A 155 -13.59 9.36 0.73
N GLY A 156 -12.83 8.66 1.56
CA GLY A 156 -13.33 8.02 2.78
C GLY A 156 -14.27 6.81 2.57
N ALA A 157 -14.55 6.38 1.33
CA ALA A 157 -15.38 5.20 1.08
C ALA A 157 -14.76 3.94 1.69
N VAL A 158 -15.57 3.11 2.35
CA VAL A 158 -15.15 1.85 2.97
C VAL A 158 -15.50 0.69 2.05
N SER A 159 -14.65 -0.34 1.97
CA SER A 159 -14.76 -1.43 1.00
C SER A 159 -16.11 -2.15 1.04
N TYR A 160 -16.71 -2.35 2.22
CA TYR A 160 -18.05 -2.93 2.34
C TYR A 160 -19.14 -2.10 1.62
N GLN A 161 -18.95 -0.80 1.43
CA GLN A 161 -19.86 0.07 0.69
C GLN A 161 -19.93 -0.26 -0.81
N GLY A 162 -19.04 -1.14 -1.31
CA GLY A 162 -19.09 -1.66 -2.68
C GLY A 162 -20.38 -2.41 -3.05
N HIS A 163 -21.25 -2.68 -2.06
CA HIS A 163 -22.61 -3.18 -2.31
C HIS A 163 -23.51 -2.14 -2.99
N TYR A 164 -23.28 -0.86 -2.72
CA TYR A 164 -24.13 0.25 -3.20
C TYR A 164 -23.33 1.39 -3.85
N ARG A 165 -22.00 1.29 -3.91
CA ARG A 165 -21.10 2.21 -4.61
C ARG A 165 -20.32 1.47 -5.70
N PRO A 166 -19.84 2.17 -6.75
CA PRO A 166 -18.88 1.61 -7.68
C PRO A 166 -17.65 1.02 -6.96
N LEU A 167 -17.08 -0.06 -7.49
CA LEU A 167 -15.87 -0.68 -6.95
C LEU A 167 -14.59 0.07 -7.34
N ALA A 168 -14.66 0.91 -8.36
CA ALA A 168 -13.60 1.81 -8.75
C ALA A 168 -14.16 3.14 -9.25
N ALA A 169 -13.36 4.19 -9.08
CA ALA A 169 -13.64 5.52 -9.59
C ALA A 169 -12.34 6.23 -10.00
N PHE A 170 -12.42 7.04 -11.05
CA PHE A 170 -11.28 7.72 -11.65
C PHE A 170 -11.59 9.21 -11.84
N GLN A 171 -10.62 10.07 -11.53
CA GLN A 171 -10.72 11.50 -11.81
C GLN A 171 -9.51 11.96 -12.61
N VAL A 172 -9.75 12.63 -13.73
CA VAL A 172 -8.73 13.33 -14.51
C VAL A 172 -8.90 14.82 -14.26
N THR A 173 -7.89 15.45 -13.65
CA THR A 173 -7.92 16.87 -13.28
C THR A 173 -6.83 17.63 -14.02
N GLU A 174 -7.21 18.66 -14.78
CA GLU A 174 -6.26 19.60 -15.37
C GLU A 174 -5.89 20.68 -14.35
N LEU A 175 -4.60 20.94 -14.19
CA LEU A 175 -4.05 21.91 -13.23
C LEU A 175 -3.72 23.24 -13.93
N GLY A 176 -3.59 24.31 -13.15
CA GLY A 176 -3.28 25.66 -13.65
C GLY A 176 -1.91 25.81 -14.32
N ASP A 177 -0.97 24.90 -14.03
CA ASP A 177 0.33 24.81 -14.70
C ASP A 177 0.30 23.93 -15.97
N GLY A 178 -0.90 23.52 -16.40
CA GLY A 178 -1.12 22.65 -17.55
C GLY A 178 -0.87 21.17 -17.29
N ALA A 179 -0.35 20.79 -16.12
CA ALA A 179 -0.18 19.39 -15.75
C ALA A 179 -1.53 18.70 -15.57
N VAL A 180 -1.53 17.37 -15.66
CA VAL A 180 -2.74 16.55 -15.47
C VAL A 180 -2.53 15.61 -14.30
N PHE A 181 -3.48 15.59 -13.38
CA PHE A 181 -3.55 14.59 -12.33
C PHE A 181 -4.56 13.49 -12.69
N VAL A 182 -4.12 12.23 -12.66
CA VAL A 182 -4.99 11.06 -12.81
C VAL A 182 -5.12 10.39 -11.45
N GLY A 183 -6.24 10.62 -10.78
CA GLY A 183 -6.61 10.03 -9.50
C GLY A 183 -7.43 8.75 -9.69
N SER A 184 -7.12 7.72 -8.90
CA SER A 184 -7.85 6.45 -8.85
C SER A 184 -8.23 6.14 -7.41
N THR A 185 -9.48 5.76 -7.20
CA THR A 185 -10.02 5.28 -5.92
C THR A 185 -10.64 3.90 -6.14
N VAL A 186 -10.07 2.85 -5.53
CA VAL A 186 -10.43 1.45 -5.83
C VAL A 186 -10.68 0.65 -4.56
N ASN A 187 -11.73 -0.16 -4.55
CA ASN A 187 -12.15 -0.97 -3.41
C ASN A 187 -11.06 -1.96 -2.99
N HIS A 188 -10.63 -1.91 -1.73
CA HIS A 188 -9.49 -2.69 -1.26
C HIS A 188 -9.82 -4.18 -1.13
N ALA A 189 -11.10 -4.57 -0.99
CA ALA A 189 -11.52 -5.97 -1.04
C ALA A 189 -11.43 -6.57 -2.46
N VAL A 190 -11.29 -5.75 -3.50
CA VAL A 190 -11.14 -6.22 -4.89
C VAL A 190 -9.66 -6.32 -5.28
N VAL A 191 -8.81 -5.41 -4.79
CA VAL A 191 -7.40 -5.29 -5.21
C VAL A 191 -6.46 -5.02 -4.03
N ASP A 192 -5.28 -5.64 -4.09
CA ASP A 192 -4.09 -5.13 -3.39
C ASP A 192 -3.26 -4.18 -4.28
N GLY A 193 -2.18 -3.61 -3.73
CA GLY A 193 -1.31 -2.70 -4.48
C GLY A 193 -0.67 -3.31 -5.73
N THR A 194 -0.39 -4.62 -5.77
CA THR A 194 0.20 -5.27 -6.95
C THR A 194 -0.83 -5.44 -8.06
N SER A 195 -2.02 -5.95 -7.73
CA SER A 195 -3.13 -6.09 -8.66
C SER A 195 -3.66 -4.75 -9.18
N PHE A 196 -3.68 -3.71 -8.34
CA PHE A 196 -3.97 -2.34 -8.78
C PHE A 196 -3.00 -1.88 -9.88
N TRP A 197 -1.68 -2.03 -9.66
CA TRP A 197 -0.70 -1.61 -10.66
C TRP A 197 -0.73 -2.51 -11.90
N ASN A 198 -1.14 -3.77 -11.79
CA ASN A 198 -1.40 -4.61 -12.96
C ASN A 198 -2.48 -3.99 -13.85
N PHE A 199 -3.64 -3.65 -13.27
CA PHE A 199 -4.73 -2.97 -13.97
C PHE A 199 -4.29 -1.60 -14.53
N PHE A 200 -3.65 -0.77 -13.71
CA PHE A 200 -3.28 0.58 -14.13
C PHE A 200 -2.28 0.57 -15.29
N ASN A 201 -1.32 -0.37 -15.28
CA ASN A 201 -0.38 -0.55 -16.38
C ASN A 201 -1.06 -1.09 -17.65
N ALA A 202 -2.03 -2.00 -17.50
CA ALA A 202 -2.86 -2.48 -18.61
C ALA A 202 -3.67 -1.34 -19.25
N TRP A 203 -4.30 -0.50 -18.43
CA TRP A 203 -5.00 0.69 -18.92
C TRP A 203 -4.05 1.67 -19.63
N ALA A 204 -2.86 1.91 -19.07
CA ALA A 204 -1.84 2.75 -19.69
C ALA A 204 -1.34 2.17 -21.02
N GLU A 205 -1.17 0.86 -21.13
CA GLU A 205 -0.82 0.16 -22.37
C GLU A 205 -1.89 0.37 -23.45
N LEU A 206 -3.15 0.12 -23.11
CA LEU A 206 -4.28 0.34 -24.01
C LEU A 206 -4.45 1.82 -24.40
N SER A 207 -4.12 2.74 -23.50
CA SER A 207 -4.16 4.18 -23.79
C SER A 207 -3.08 4.64 -24.77
N ARG A 208 -1.98 3.88 -24.93
CA ARG A 208 -0.94 4.16 -25.93
C ARG A 208 -1.27 3.58 -27.30
N ALA A 209 -2.22 2.66 -27.39
CA ALA A 209 -2.61 2.08 -28.68
C ALA A 209 -3.34 3.14 -29.52
N HIS A 210 -2.72 3.56 -30.61
CA HIS A 210 -3.27 4.54 -31.54
C HIS A 210 -4.40 3.98 -32.43
N ASP A 211 -4.50 2.64 -32.52
CA ASP A 211 -5.49 1.93 -33.31
C ASP A 211 -6.38 1.05 -32.42
N ALA A 212 -7.70 1.22 -32.54
CA ALA A 212 -8.70 0.46 -31.81
C ALA A 212 -8.64 -1.06 -32.14
N GLN A 213 -8.18 -1.44 -33.33
CA GLN A 213 -8.00 -2.86 -33.71
C GLN A 213 -6.78 -3.50 -33.03
N LEU A 214 -5.87 -2.69 -32.47
CA LEU A 214 -4.67 -3.11 -31.74
C LEU A 214 -4.82 -3.00 -30.22
N LEU A 215 -6.02 -2.77 -29.70
CA LEU A 215 -6.34 -2.79 -28.26
C LEU A 215 -6.34 -4.23 -27.68
N ARG A 216 -5.22 -4.92 -27.87
CA ARG A 216 -4.91 -6.22 -27.29
C ARG A 216 -4.01 -5.99 -26.09
N LEU A 217 -4.37 -6.64 -25.00
CA LEU A 217 -3.57 -6.58 -23.78
C LEU A 217 -2.45 -7.61 -23.88
N SER A 218 -1.20 -7.21 -23.68
CA SER A 218 -0.04 -8.10 -23.78
C SER A 218 0.00 -9.16 -22.67
N ARG A 219 -0.60 -8.84 -21.52
CA ARG A 219 -0.57 -9.69 -20.31
C ARG A 219 -1.94 -9.69 -19.64
N HIS A 220 -2.57 -10.86 -19.59
CA HIS A 220 -3.90 -11.00 -19.02
C HIS A 220 -3.85 -11.20 -17.50
N PRO A 221 -4.79 -10.62 -16.74
CA PRO A 221 -4.90 -10.88 -15.32
C PRO A 221 -5.36 -12.31 -15.06
N ASP A 222 -4.90 -12.89 -13.95
CA ASP A 222 -5.47 -14.12 -13.43
C ASP A 222 -6.60 -13.79 -12.46
N LEU A 223 -7.81 -14.15 -12.85
CA LEU A 223 -9.04 -13.80 -12.14
C LEU A 223 -9.52 -14.91 -11.19
N ARG A 224 -8.84 -16.06 -11.14
CA ARG A 224 -9.19 -17.17 -10.24
C ARG A 224 -9.04 -16.73 -8.78
N ARG A 225 -9.97 -17.11 -7.91
CA ARG A 225 -9.99 -16.72 -6.47
C ARG A 225 -9.61 -17.84 -5.49
N ASN A 226 -9.43 -19.07 -5.98
CA ASN A 226 -9.22 -20.27 -5.17
C ASN A 226 -7.75 -20.55 -4.79
N PHE A 227 -6.86 -19.56 -4.89
CA PHE A 227 -5.43 -19.72 -4.58
C PHE A 227 -5.12 -19.90 -3.09
N PHE A 228 -6.07 -19.56 -2.23
CA PHE A 228 -5.94 -19.69 -0.77
C PHE A 228 -6.87 -20.79 -0.22
N GLY A 229 -7.17 -21.81 -1.05
CA GLY A 229 -8.18 -22.83 -0.79
C GLY A 229 -9.60 -22.38 -1.15
N GLU A 230 -10.53 -23.33 -1.17
CA GLU A 230 -11.96 -23.00 -1.20
C GLU A 230 -12.36 -22.55 0.21
N SER A 231 -12.45 -21.23 0.39
CA SER A 231 -12.82 -20.64 1.68
C SER A 231 -14.30 -20.85 1.96
N GLU A 232 -14.61 -21.60 3.01
CA GLU A 232 -15.96 -21.67 3.58
C GLU A 232 -16.25 -20.53 4.58
N ALA A 233 -15.30 -19.60 4.77
CA ALA A 233 -15.46 -18.49 5.71
C ALA A 233 -16.59 -17.56 5.26
N VAL A 234 -17.63 -17.47 6.08
CA VAL A 234 -18.77 -16.58 5.88
C VAL A 234 -18.78 -15.52 6.97
N LEU A 235 -18.63 -14.25 6.59
CA LEU A 235 -18.75 -13.11 7.49
C LEU A 235 -20.19 -12.59 7.47
N ARG A 236 -20.98 -12.95 8.48
CA ARG A 236 -22.36 -12.46 8.62
C ARG A 236 -22.36 -11.12 9.33
N PHE A 237 -22.97 -10.11 8.70
CA PHE A 237 -23.17 -8.79 9.30
C PHE A 237 -24.67 -8.56 9.54
N PRO A 238 -25.15 -8.65 10.79
CA PRO A 238 -26.55 -8.38 11.12
C PRO A 238 -26.99 -7.02 10.58
N ASP A 239 -28.24 -6.94 10.11
CA ASP A 239 -28.86 -5.75 9.50
C ASP A 239 -28.13 -5.18 8.27
N GLY A 240 -27.17 -5.92 7.69
CA GLY A 240 -26.41 -5.46 6.53
C GLY A 240 -25.48 -4.27 6.81
N LYS A 241 -25.21 -3.95 8.08
CA LYS A 241 -24.37 -2.78 8.47
C LYS A 241 -22.91 -2.90 8.05
N GLY A 242 -22.44 -4.12 7.76
CA GLY A 242 -21.04 -4.40 7.44
C GLY A 242 -20.12 -4.38 8.66
N PRO A 243 -18.81 -4.56 8.46
CA PRO A 243 -17.83 -4.52 9.55
C PRO A 243 -17.60 -3.09 10.03
N GLU A 244 -17.30 -2.95 11.32
CA GLU A 244 -16.74 -1.71 11.85
C GLU A 244 -15.37 -1.42 11.22
N VAL A 245 -15.08 -0.14 11.00
CA VAL A 245 -13.81 0.31 10.44
C VAL A 245 -12.70 0.04 11.47
N THR A 246 -11.61 -0.58 11.06
CA THR A 246 -10.55 -1.04 11.99
C THR A 246 -9.55 0.05 12.39
N PHE A 247 -9.85 1.31 12.10
CA PHE A 247 -8.99 2.45 12.39
C PHE A 247 -9.82 3.67 12.80
N PRO A 248 -9.25 4.59 13.60
CA PRO A 248 -9.99 5.75 14.07
C PRO A 248 -10.17 6.75 12.91
N VAL A 249 -11.29 6.64 12.20
CA VAL A 249 -11.63 7.46 11.01
C VAL A 249 -11.53 8.95 11.29
N ASN A 250 -11.91 9.37 12.52
CA ASN A 250 -11.95 10.77 12.93
C ASN A 250 -10.72 11.19 13.77
N ALA A 251 -9.70 10.33 13.91
CA ALA A 251 -8.49 10.75 14.60
C ALA A 251 -7.80 11.86 13.79
N PRO A 252 -7.27 12.90 14.44
CA PRO A 252 -6.49 13.92 13.76
C PRO A 252 -5.21 13.27 13.20
N LEU A 253 -5.21 13.07 11.88
CA LEU A 253 -4.09 12.53 11.14
C LEU A 253 -3.33 13.68 10.47
N ARG A 254 -2.03 13.78 10.77
CA ARG A 254 -1.12 14.67 10.05
C ARG A 254 -0.41 13.86 8.97
N GLU A 255 -0.66 14.21 7.72
CA GLU A 255 -0.04 13.58 6.56
C GLU A 255 1.13 14.45 6.09
N ARG A 256 2.28 13.84 5.78
CA ARG A 256 3.50 14.56 5.37
C ARG A 256 4.14 13.95 4.15
N ILE A 257 4.62 14.82 3.26
CA ILE A 257 5.39 14.43 2.09
C ILE A 257 6.85 14.30 2.49
N LEU A 258 7.37 13.08 2.36
CA LEU A 258 8.78 12.76 2.62
C LEU A 258 9.48 12.42 1.31
N HIS A 259 10.61 13.09 1.07
CA HIS A 259 11.45 12.84 -0.10
C HIS A 259 12.77 12.24 0.37
N PHE A 260 13.13 11.09 -0.20
CA PHE A 260 14.38 10.41 0.07
C PHE A 260 15.16 10.26 -1.23
N SER A 261 16.39 10.77 -1.26
CA SER A 261 17.28 10.52 -2.39
C SER A 261 17.75 9.07 -2.39
N ARG A 262 18.28 8.61 -3.52
CA ARG A 262 18.87 7.26 -3.65
C ARG A 262 20.02 7.09 -2.66
N GLU A 263 20.85 8.12 -2.53
CA GLU A 263 22.03 8.15 -1.68
C GLU A 263 21.62 8.07 -0.20
N ALA A 264 20.60 8.83 0.20
CA ALA A 264 20.07 8.75 1.57
C ALA A 264 19.52 7.36 1.91
N ILE A 265 18.82 6.71 0.96
CA ILE A 265 18.33 5.33 1.15
C ILE A 265 19.49 4.33 1.25
N GLN A 266 20.53 4.49 0.43
CA GLN A 266 21.72 3.64 0.47
C GLN A 266 22.50 3.83 1.78
N GLU A 267 22.60 5.06 2.27
CA GLU A 267 23.20 5.38 3.56
C GLU A 267 22.42 4.74 4.72
N LEU A 268 21.08 4.83 4.72
CA LEU A 268 20.23 4.15 5.71
C LEU A 268 20.45 2.64 5.69
N LYS A 269 20.51 2.03 4.49
CA LYS A 269 20.79 0.59 4.34
C LYS A 269 22.17 0.25 4.90
N SER A 270 23.19 1.04 4.60
CA SER A 270 24.55 0.85 5.10
C SER A 270 24.60 0.92 6.63
N LYS A 271 24.04 1.98 7.23
CA LYS A 271 23.95 2.15 8.69
C LYS A 271 23.19 1.02 9.37
N ALA A 272 22.10 0.53 8.76
CA ALA A 272 21.32 -0.56 9.32
C ALA A 272 22.07 -1.91 9.33
N ASN A 273 22.99 -2.11 8.38
CA ASN A 273 23.83 -3.30 8.28
C ASN A 273 25.18 -3.16 8.99
N TYR A 274 25.56 -1.94 9.40
CA TYR A 274 26.82 -1.70 10.09
C TYR A 274 26.91 -2.50 11.40
N ARG A 275 28.05 -3.15 11.60
CA ARG A 275 28.43 -3.79 12.86
C ARG A 275 29.75 -3.15 13.30
N PRO A 276 29.80 -2.53 14.50
CA PRO A 276 31.09 -2.18 15.08
C PRO A 276 31.89 -3.48 15.21
N LYS A 277 33.12 -3.51 14.68
CA LYS A 277 34.07 -4.54 15.10
C LYS A 277 34.29 -4.30 16.59
N THR A 278 33.78 -5.16 17.46
CA THR A 278 34.18 -5.12 18.86
C THR A 278 35.69 -5.28 18.90
N SER A 279 36.36 -4.27 19.44
CA SER A 279 37.74 -4.36 19.86
C SER A 279 37.84 -5.40 20.96
N ILE A 280 38.08 -6.66 20.59
CA ILE A 280 38.93 -7.51 21.39
C ILE A 280 40.31 -7.38 20.76
N ALA A 281 41.10 -6.46 21.30
CA ALA A 281 42.54 -6.62 21.24
C ALA A 281 42.87 -7.86 22.07
N THR A 282 43.01 -9.02 21.43
CA THR A 282 43.99 -10.03 21.86
C THR A 282 44.56 -10.73 20.63
N ASN A 283 45.88 -10.62 20.53
CA ASN A 283 46.78 -11.28 19.59
C ASN A 283 46.77 -10.84 18.12
N ASP A 284 47.23 -9.60 17.95
CA ASP A 284 48.27 -9.29 16.96
C ASP A 284 49.55 -10.08 17.33
N ARG A 285 49.54 -11.41 17.15
CA ARG A 285 50.70 -12.35 17.26
C ARG A 285 50.36 -13.84 17.01
N VAL A 286 49.57 -14.17 15.97
CA VAL A 286 49.48 -15.56 15.46
C VAL A 286 49.65 -15.62 13.94
N SER A 287 50.42 -14.68 13.38
CA SER A 287 50.94 -14.79 12.01
C SER A 287 52.30 -15.52 11.95
N GLU A 288 52.86 -15.91 13.09
CA GLU A 288 54.07 -16.73 13.16
C GLU A 288 53.89 -17.79 14.24
N ILE A 289 54.36 -19.00 13.93
CA ILE A 289 54.28 -20.23 14.72
C ILE A 289 52.92 -20.94 14.60
N TYR A 290 52.77 -21.74 13.54
CA TYR A 290 52.68 -23.20 13.67
C TYR A 290 52.82 -23.85 12.29
N GLY A 291 54.07 -24.01 11.87
CA GLY A 291 54.44 -25.21 11.13
C GLY A 291 54.58 -26.36 12.12
N LYS A 292 54.11 -27.54 11.70
CA LYS A 292 54.25 -28.88 12.31
C LYS A 292 53.10 -29.41 13.18
N GLN A 293 52.30 -30.24 12.50
CA GLN A 293 51.89 -31.61 12.87
C GLN A 293 50.99 -31.86 14.11
N VAL A 294 49.79 -32.38 13.75
CA VAL A 294 49.21 -33.68 14.16
C VAL A 294 48.29 -33.74 15.40
N HIS A 295 47.11 -34.29 15.09
CA HIS A 295 46.06 -34.97 15.85
C HIS A 295 45.02 -34.21 16.70
N ASP A 296 43.78 -34.53 16.33
CA ASP A 296 42.52 -34.54 17.08
C ASP A 296 42.05 -33.24 17.74
N GLN A 297 41.10 -32.58 17.08
CA GLN A 297 39.82 -32.14 17.68
C GLN A 297 38.90 -31.57 16.60
N LYS A 298 38.02 -32.41 16.07
CA LYS A 298 37.04 -32.07 15.03
C LYS A 298 35.71 -31.52 15.60
N GLU A 299 35.66 -31.16 16.87
CA GLU A 299 34.42 -30.68 17.53
C GLU A 299 34.42 -29.18 17.88
N ALA A 300 35.59 -28.53 18.02
CA ALA A 300 35.64 -27.09 18.30
C ALA A 300 35.43 -26.20 17.05
N ALA A 301 35.79 -26.71 15.86
CA ALA A 301 35.61 -25.98 14.59
C ALA A 301 34.15 -25.94 14.12
N ALA A 302 33.33 -26.94 14.50
CA ALA A 302 31.91 -26.98 14.15
C ALA A 302 31.07 -25.97 14.97
N ALA A 303 31.45 -25.71 16.22
CA ALA A 303 30.80 -24.69 17.06
C ALA A 303 31.13 -23.26 16.60
N ALA A 304 32.38 -22.99 16.19
CA ALA A 304 32.78 -21.70 15.64
C ALA A 304 32.22 -21.44 14.22
N ALA A 305 31.98 -22.49 13.44
CA ALA A 305 31.31 -22.39 12.13
C ALA A 305 29.79 -22.20 12.25
N ALA A 306 29.17 -22.63 13.36
CA ALA A 306 27.74 -22.45 13.61
C ALA A 306 27.36 -20.99 13.94
N GLU A 307 28.29 -20.17 14.44
CA GLU A 307 28.07 -18.73 14.69
C GLU A 307 28.28 -17.84 13.44
N GLN A 308 28.78 -18.40 12.33
CA GLN A 308 28.90 -17.70 11.05
C GLN A 308 27.73 -18.00 10.10
N GLN A 309 26.51 -18.13 10.63
CA GLN A 309 25.34 -17.91 9.79
C GLN A 309 25.40 -16.44 9.35
N GLU A 310 25.74 -16.21 8.08
CA GLU A 310 25.64 -14.89 7.45
C GLU A 310 24.21 -14.37 7.66
N GLU A 311 24.03 -13.53 8.69
CA GLU A 311 22.72 -12.95 9.01
C GLU A 311 22.27 -12.17 7.77
N ILE A 312 21.12 -12.56 7.22
CA ILE A 312 20.63 -12.04 5.95
C ILE A 312 20.60 -10.51 5.99
N PRO A 313 21.23 -9.81 5.02
CA PRO A 313 21.38 -8.37 5.09
C PRO A 313 20.03 -7.67 5.09
N ILE A 314 19.95 -6.59 5.87
CA ILE A 314 18.79 -5.70 5.93
C ILE A 314 18.61 -5.01 4.58
N SER A 315 17.40 -5.09 4.03
CA SER A 315 17.03 -4.43 2.78
C SER A 315 16.87 -2.91 2.94
N SER A 316 16.98 -2.16 1.83
CA SER A 316 16.69 -0.72 1.82
C SER A 316 15.29 -0.41 2.36
N PHE A 317 14.31 -1.26 2.05
CA PHE A 317 12.94 -1.10 2.53
C PHE A 317 12.84 -1.25 4.04
N GLN A 318 13.46 -2.28 4.62
CA GLN A 318 13.50 -2.49 6.07
C GLN A 318 14.24 -1.37 6.79
N ALA A 319 15.36 -0.89 6.25
CA ALA A 319 16.10 0.24 6.80
C ALA A 319 15.25 1.52 6.80
N LEU A 320 14.58 1.83 5.70
CA LEU A 320 13.68 2.99 5.63
C LEU A 320 12.49 2.86 6.58
N CYS A 321 11.85 1.67 6.67
CA CYS A 321 10.77 1.41 7.61
C CYS A 321 11.21 1.61 9.06
N ALA A 322 12.38 1.08 9.43
CA ALA A 322 12.95 1.27 10.75
C ALA A 322 13.20 2.75 11.06
N GLN A 323 13.78 3.49 10.11
CA GLN A 323 14.01 4.92 10.27
C GLN A 323 12.69 5.68 10.48
N LEU A 324 11.65 5.35 9.71
CA LEU A 324 10.33 5.96 9.86
C LEU A 324 9.70 5.61 11.21
N TRP A 325 9.81 4.36 11.66
CA TRP A 325 9.30 3.95 12.96
C TRP A 325 9.96 4.74 14.10
N ILE A 326 11.28 4.87 14.05
CA ILE A 326 12.06 5.64 15.02
C ILE A 326 11.64 7.11 14.98
N SER A 327 11.63 7.72 13.79
CA SER A 327 11.29 9.13 13.61
C SER A 327 9.88 9.45 14.11
N VAL A 328 8.87 8.64 13.78
CA VAL A 328 7.50 8.85 14.24
C VAL A 328 7.36 8.62 15.75
N THR A 329 8.04 7.62 16.30
CA THR A 329 8.03 7.37 17.76
C THR A 329 8.70 8.52 18.53
N ARG A 330 9.74 9.14 17.97
CA ARG A 330 10.39 10.33 18.53
C ARG A 330 9.52 11.58 18.42
N ALA A 331 8.86 11.77 17.29
CA ALA A 331 7.98 12.93 17.05
C ALA A 331 6.76 12.95 17.98
N ARG A 332 6.33 11.79 18.48
CA ARG A 332 5.21 11.65 19.43
C ARG A 332 5.74 11.72 20.86
N THR A 333 6.06 12.93 21.30
CA THR A 333 6.75 13.21 22.57
C THR A 333 5.95 12.78 23.80
N SER A 334 4.62 12.73 23.71
CA SER A 334 3.71 12.33 24.80
C SER A 334 3.59 10.82 25.03
N LEU A 335 4.23 9.98 24.22
CA LEU A 335 4.18 8.53 24.43
C LEU A 335 4.99 8.11 25.65
N ASP A 336 4.36 7.32 26.52
CA ASP A 336 5.00 6.70 27.68
C ASP A 336 6.07 5.68 27.25
N ALA A 337 7.16 5.61 28.01
CA ALA A 337 8.32 4.77 27.70
C ALA A 337 7.99 3.27 27.65
N SER A 338 7.08 2.82 28.52
CA SER A 338 6.63 1.43 28.63
C SER A 338 5.49 1.08 27.65
N GLN A 339 4.87 2.09 27.05
CA GLN A 339 3.75 1.89 26.13
C GLN A 339 4.18 1.07 24.90
N PRO A 340 3.35 0.10 24.46
CA PRO A 340 3.62 -0.63 23.22
C PRO A 340 3.49 0.27 22.00
N THR A 341 4.43 0.13 21.06
CA THR A 341 4.39 0.69 19.72
C THR A 341 4.50 -0.44 18.70
N THR A 342 3.72 -0.35 17.63
CA THR A 342 3.65 -1.41 16.61
C THR A 342 3.88 -0.83 15.22
N PHE A 343 4.75 -1.47 14.46
CA PHE A 343 4.93 -1.21 13.03
C PHE A 343 4.33 -2.37 12.24
N ARG A 344 3.46 -2.09 11.26
CA ARG A 344 2.84 -3.11 10.42
C ARG A 344 3.37 -3.02 9.00
N MET A 345 3.92 -4.12 8.49
CA MET A 345 4.37 -4.24 7.09
C MET A 345 3.39 -5.09 6.29
N ALA A 346 2.96 -4.60 5.12
CA ALA A 346 2.24 -5.42 4.16
C ALA A 346 3.25 -6.23 3.32
N VAL A 347 3.03 -7.54 3.22
CA VAL A 347 3.91 -8.48 2.52
C VAL A 347 3.17 -9.07 1.34
N ASN A 348 3.75 -9.00 0.15
CA ASN A 348 3.23 -9.70 -1.02
C ASN A 348 3.50 -11.21 -0.88
N CYS A 349 2.43 -11.99 -0.82
CA CYS A 349 2.45 -13.43 -0.58
C CYS A 349 2.45 -14.27 -1.86
N ARG A 350 2.35 -13.68 -3.06
CA ARG A 350 2.19 -14.44 -4.31
C ARG A 350 3.28 -15.49 -4.54
N HIS A 351 4.52 -15.14 -4.20
CA HIS A 351 5.70 -16.00 -4.32
C HIS A 351 6.05 -16.76 -3.03
N ARG A 352 5.16 -16.73 -2.04
CA ARG A 352 5.37 -17.29 -0.69
C ARG A 352 4.37 -18.40 -0.35
N VAL A 353 3.18 -18.35 -0.93
CA VAL A 353 2.18 -19.43 -0.85
C VAL A 353 2.61 -20.58 -1.75
N VAL A 354 2.29 -21.81 -1.36
CA VAL A 354 2.54 -23.02 -2.16
C VAL A 354 1.18 -23.68 -2.47
N PRO A 355 0.82 -23.89 -3.75
CA PRO A 355 1.56 -23.45 -4.94
C PRO A 355 1.62 -21.92 -5.06
N ASN A 356 2.63 -21.43 -5.78
CA ASN A 356 2.78 -19.99 -6.02
C ASN A 356 1.54 -19.45 -6.74
N VAL A 357 1.09 -18.28 -6.29
CA VAL A 357 0.02 -17.53 -6.96
C VAL A 357 0.60 -16.82 -8.17
N ASP A 358 -0.16 -16.76 -9.26
CA ASP A 358 0.25 -16.06 -10.47
C ASP A 358 0.64 -14.59 -10.17
N ARG A 359 1.69 -14.09 -10.82
CA ARG A 359 2.17 -12.70 -10.62
C ARG A 359 1.12 -11.67 -11.04
N LEU A 360 0.25 -12.02 -11.97
CA LEU A 360 -0.85 -11.23 -12.50
C LEU A 360 -2.19 -11.54 -11.81
N TYR A 361 -2.19 -12.33 -10.73
CA TYR A 361 -3.37 -12.53 -9.89
C TYR A 361 -3.98 -11.20 -9.45
N PHE A 362 -5.25 -11.03 -9.83
CA PHE A 362 -6.00 -9.81 -9.65
C PHE A 362 -6.90 -9.90 -8.42
N GLY A 363 -6.32 -9.82 -7.23
CA GLY A 363 -7.01 -9.83 -5.94
C GLY A 363 -6.04 -9.50 -4.82
N ASN A 364 -6.44 -9.71 -3.57
CA ASN A 364 -5.51 -9.54 -2.44
C ASN A 364 -4.65 -10.79 -2.26
N ALA A 365 -3.33 -10.63 -2.34
CA ALA A 365 -2.36 -11.63 -1.91
C ALA A 365 -1.33 -10.95 -1.01
N ILE A 366 -1.84 -10.36 0.08
CA ILE A 366 -1.04 -9.63 1.06
C ILE A 366 -1.27 -10.17 2.47
N GLN A 367 -0.20 -10.16 3.28
CA GLN A 367 -0.28 -10.43 4.72
C GLN A 367 0.26 -9.21 5.48
N SER A 368 -0.45 -8.79 6.53
CA SER A 368 0.05 -7.78 7.46
C SER A 368 0.91 -8.45 8.53
N ILE A 369 2.17 -8.05 8.65
CA ILE A 369 3.11 -8.50 9.68
C ILE A 369 3.26 -7.39 10.73
N PRO A 370 2.64 -7.53 11.92
CA PRO A 370 2.88 -6.60 13.02
C PRO A 370 4.21 -6.92 13.71
N THR A 371 4.97 -5.87 14.00
CA THR A 371 6.16 -5.94 14.86
C THR A 371 5.95 -4.99 16.02
N THR A 372 5.88 -5.51 17.23
CA THR A 372 5.56 -4.75 18.44
C THR A 372 6.73 -4.77 19.42
N THR A 373 6.98 -3.63 20.04
CA THR A 373 7.92 -3.46 21.15
C THR A 373 7.52 -2.23 21.96
N VAL A 374 8.26 -1.86 23.00
CA VAL A 374 7.97 -0.65 23.79
C VAL A 374 8.66 0.58 23.20
N VAL A 375 8.07 1.75 23.44
CA VAL A 375 8.54 3.05 22.93
C VAL A 375 10.01 3.31 23.26
N ASP A 376 10.43 3.02 24.50
CA ASP A 376 11.81 3.20 24.94
C ASP A 376 12.82 2.42 24.06
N LYS A 377 12.55 1.14 23.79
CA LYS A 377 13.43 0.31 22.97
C LYS A 377 13.59 0.85 21.55
N VAL A 378 12.54 1.41 20.96
CA VAL A 378 12.62 2.04 19.62
C VAL A 378 13.46 3.32 19.67
N ARG A 379 13.36 4.11 20.74
CA ARG A 379 14.09 5.38 20.89
C ARG A 379 15.57 5.17 21.14
N SER A 380 15.91 4.18 21.96
CA SER A 380 17.24 4.01 22.56
C SER A 380 18.18 3.11 21.75
N ASN A 381 17.67 2.11 21.02
CA ASN A 381 18.54 1.10 20.37
C ASN A 381 18.98 1.43 18.93
N GLY A 382 18.49 2.53 18.36
CA GLY A 382 18.92 3.01 17.04
C GLY A 382 18.46 2.19 15.82
N LEU A 383 18.96 2.60 14.65
CA LEU A 383 18.47 2.13 13.34
C LEU A 383 18.72 0.64 13.09
N ALA A 384 19.95 0.16 13.31
CA ALA A 384 20.33 -1.23 13.04
C ALA A 384 19.49 -2.21 13.87
N TRP A 385 19.25 -1.89 15.15
CA TRP A 385 18.40 -2.71 16.01
C TRP A 385 16.95 -2.74 15.52
N ALA A 386 16.35 -1.58 15.25
CA ALA A 386 14.96 -1.52 14.80
C ALA A 386 14.77 -2.25 13.47
N ALA A 387 15.71 -2.12 12.54
CA ALA A 387 15.67 -2.80 11.26
C ALA A 387 15.80 -4.33 11.40
N ARG A 388 16.67 -4.82 12.29
CA ARG A 388 16.76 -6.25 12.62
C ARG A 388 15.49 -6.77 13.29
N LEU A 389 14.86 -5.98 14.16
CA LEU A 389 13.58 -6.36 14.77
C LEU A 389 12.49 -6.55 13.70
N LEU A 390 12.36 -5.60 12.77
CA LEU A 390 11.44 -5.73 11.62
C LEU A 390 11.80 -6.95 10.74
N HIS A 391 13.08 -7.21 10.54
CA HIS A 391 13.57 -8.35 9.77
C HIS A 391 13.21 -9.69 10.43
N ARG A 392 13.34 -9.81 11.75
CA ARG A 392 12.95 -11.03 12.49
C ARG A 392 11.44 -11.27 12.40
N GLY A 393 10.62 -10.23 12.54
CA GLY A 393 9.16 -10.34 12.33
C GLY A 393 8.81 -10.87 10.94
N TRP A 394 9.54 -10.41 9.91
CA TRP A 394 9.39 -10.90 8.54
C TRP A 394 9.67 -12.40 8.40
N TRP A 395 10.78 -12.90 8.97
CA TRP A 395 11.15 -14.31 8.87
C TRP A 395 10.31 -15.24 9.72
N ALA A 396 9.98 -14.84 10.95
CA ALA A 396 9.16 -15.65 11.85
C ALA A 396 7.78 -15.97 11.26
N THR A 397 7.29 -15.12 10.35
CA THR A 397 6.03 -15.33 9.63
C THR A 397 6.23 -16.09 8.31
N ALA A 398 7.42 -16.03 7.71
CA ALA A 398 7.75 -16.72 6.46
C ALA A 398 8.15 -18.19 6.64
N THR A 399 8.57 -18.60 7.84
CA THR A 399 9.03 -19.97 8.16
C THR A 399 8.00 -20.82 8.90
N ARG A 400 6.84 -20.27 9.28
CA ARG A 400 5.67 -21.08 9.67
C ARG A 400 5.08 -21.70 8.40
N ARG A 401 5.75 -22.74 7.93
CA ARG A 401 5.26 -23.67 6.91
C ARG A 401 4.42 -24.74 7.57
#